data_AF-A0A067MDT2-F1
#
_entry.id   AF-A0A067MDT2-F1
#
_cell.length_a   1.000
_cell.length_b   1.000
_cell.length_c   1.000
_cell.angle_alpha   90.00
_cell.angle_beta   90.00
_cell.angle_gamma   90.00
#
_symmetry.space_group_name_H-M   'P 1'
#
loop_
_entity.id
_entity.type
_entity.pdbx_description
1 polymer ?
#
loop_
_entity_poly.entity_id
_entity_poly.type
_entity_poly.pdbx_seq_one_letter_code
_entity_poly.pdbx_strand_id
1 'polypeptide(L)'
;YFIIVGGDQPAIAKLTNMKGHNAIAPCRTCRIYGCLCPSESASTYYYPLHAPEEWDGRSELRAARGAHYDAEHLPYRTHASHMEQVDSILASQNPELGQVGWGINGFSILSNLSSINFPMSFPFGMLHLVFLNTVPNLVRHAIGTFERVPNEGQPYAISPKTWQRLGAQLAASNATMPAGFGKHFRNISKEFGLMVAEDWSNFVVYAARPLFATAYTKAENRPHLELWDLLAEIVEDCLKFSISQAVVASIGTRIRKFVTEYERSVSRLS
;
A
#
# COMPACT_ATOMS: atom_id res chain seq x y z
N TYR A 1 -13.32 2.33 -28.58
CA TYR A 1 -11.96 2.61 -28.08
C TYR A 1 -11.87 2.20 -26.63
N PHE A 2 -10.86 1.42 -26.25
CA PHE A 2 -10.58 1.12 -24.84
C PHE A 2 -9.49 2.08 -24.36
N ILE A 3 -9.82 2.93 -23.38
CA ILE A 3 -8.88 3.90 -22.79
C ILE A 3 -8.50 3.55 -21.36
N ILE A 4 -9.33 2.75 -20.68
CA ILE A 4 -9.13 2.29 -19.31
C ILE A 4 -9.43 0.79 -19.27
N VAL A 5 -8.58 0.04 -18.60
CA VAL A 5 -8.71 -1.39 -18.33
C VAL A 5 -8.59 -1.58 -16.82
N GLY A 6 -9.71 -1.96 -16.19
CA GLY A 6 -9.82 -2.21 -14.76
C GLY A 6 -9.73 -3.70 -14.42
N GLY A 7 -9.27 -4.00 -13.21
CA GLY A 7 -9.11 -5.35 -12.70
C GLY A 7 -8.43 -5.35 -11.34
N ASP A 8 -8.45 -6.49 -10.65
CA ASP A 8 -7.61 -6.67 -9.47
C ASP A 8 -6.11 -6.65 -9.86
N GLN A 9 -5.22 -6.55 -8.85
CA GLN A 9 -3.79 -6.43 -9.14
C GLN A 9 -3.23 -7.64 -9.93
N PRO A 10 -3.59 -8.90 -9.61
CA PRO A 10 -3.16 -10.05 -10.41
C PRO A 10 -3.67 -10.03 -11.86
N ALA A 11 -4.93 -9.68 -12.11
CA ALA A 11 -5.47 -9.61 -13.46
C ALA A 11 -4.78 -8.52 -14.28
N ILE A 12 -4.61 -7.32 -13.71
CA ILE A 12 -3.90 -6.24 -14.40
C ILE A 12 -2.45 -6.62 -14.68
N ALA A 13 -1.76 -7.27 -13.75
CA ALA A 13 -0.38 -7.72 -13.98
C ALA A 13 -0.29 -8.68 -15.18
N LYS A 14 -1.22 -9.65 -15.28
CA LYS A 14 -1.30 -10.56 -16.44
C LYS A 14 -1.61 -9.82 -17.73
N LEU A 15 -2.62 -8.93 -17.73
CA LEU A 15 -3.02 -8.16 -18.91
C LEU A 15 -1.90 -7.24 -19.41
N THR A 16 -1.13 -6.67 -18.49
CA THR A 16 -0.02 -5.76 -18.81
C THR A 16 1.32 -6.48 -18.97
N ASN A 17 1.36 -7.81 -18.86
CA ASN A 17 2.58 -8.61 -18.82
C ASN A 17 3.62 -8.09 -17.81
N MET A 18 3.17 -7.64 -16.64
CA MET A 18 4.02 -7.34 -15.49
C MET A 18 4.26 -8.60 -14.66
N LYS A 19 5.42 -8.69 -13.97
CA LYS A 19 5.72 -9.79 -13.06
C LYS A 19 4.81 -9.85 -11.82
N GLY A 20 4.24 -8.70 -11.42
CA GLY A 20 3.28 -8.61 -10.32
C GLY A 20 3.92 -8.32 -8.95
N HIS A 21 3.12 -8.41 -7.89
CA HIS A 21 3.42 -7.87 -6.55
C HIS A 21 4.63 -8.51 -5.84
N ASN A 22 5.00 -9.74 -6.18
CA ASN A 22 6.14 -10.45 -5.59
C ASN A 22 7.47 -10.22 -6.34
N ALA A 23 7.47 -9.42 -7.41
CA ALA A 23 8.67 -9.16 -8.20
C ALA A 23 9.56 -8.11 -7.53
N ILE A 24 10.87 -8.17 -7.74
CA ILE A 24 11.78 -7.14 -7.25
C ILE A 24 11.40 -5.72 -7.72
N ALA A 25 10.85 -5.58 -8.93
CA ALA A 25 10.27 -4.35 -9.46
C ALA A 25 8.77 -4.57 -9.74
N PRO A 26 7.88 -4.48 -8.72
CA PRO A 26 6.50 -4.94 -8.84
C PRO A 26 5.58 -3.90 -9.48
N CYS A 27 5.98 -2.63 -9.40
CA CYS A 27 5.10 -1.52 -9.67
C CYS A 27 4.96 -1.32 -11.17
N ARG A 28 3.71 -1.26 -11.63
CA ARG A 28 3.40 -0.92 -13.02
C ARG A 28 3.47 0.57 -13.29
N THR A 29 3.33 1.43 -12.28
CA THR A 29 3.35 2.89 -12.46
C THR A 29 4.73 3.51 -12.28
N CYS A 30 5.60 2.93 -11.46
CA CYS A 30 6.96 3.41 -11.24
C CYS A 30 7.98 2.25 -11.24
N ARG A 31 9.26 2.59 -11.24
CA ARG A 31 10.41 1.68 -11.22
C ARG A 31 11.05 1.64 -9.84
N ILE A 32 10.24 1.41 -8.82
CA ILE A 32 10.76 1.12 -7.48
C ILE A 32 11.22 -0.34 -7.42
N TYR A 33 12.33 -0.56 -6.73
CA TYR A 33 12.97 -1.84 -6.45
C TYR A 33 12.85 -2.16 -4.98
N GLY A 34 12.51 -3.42 -4.68
CA GLY A 34 12.40 -3.89 -3.31
C GLY A 34 13.75 -4.29 -2.71
N CYS A 35 13.86 -4.15 -1.39
CA CYS A 35 14.89 -4.77 -0.57
C CYS A 35 14.38 -6.12 -0.03
N LEU A 36 15.28 -7.08 0.12
CA LEU A 36 14.91 -8.40 0.58
C LEU A 36 14.84 -8.42 2.12
N CYS A 37 13.69 -8.75 2.69
CA CYS A 37 13.59 -8.90 4.14
C CYS A 37 14.50 -10.06 4.60
N PRO A 38 15.45 -9.83 5.53
CA PRO A 38 16.26 -10.90 6.09
C PRO A 38 15.37 -11.81 6.93
N SER A 39 15.04 -12.99 6.41
CA SER A 39 14.19 -13.98 7.09
C SER A 39 14.59 -15.40 6.69
N GLU A 40 14.56 -16.31 7.67
CA GLU A 40 14.92 -17.73 7.51
C GLU A 40 13.90 -18.54 6.70
N SER A 41 12.66 -18.06 6.53
CA SER A 41 11.54 -18.89 6.02
C SER A 41 10.99 -18.48 4.66
N ALA A 42 11.25 -17.27 4.15
CA ALA A 42 10.99 -16.89 2.76
C ALA A 42 11.57 -15.51 2.40
N SER A 43 12.07 -15.39 1.17
CA SER A 43 12.51 -14.13 0.57
C SER A 43 11.32 -13.33 0.03
N THR A 44 10.83 -12.34 0.77
CA THR A 44 9.87 -11.33 0.25
C THR A 44 10.53 -9.97 0.11
N TYR A 45 10.08 -9.22 -0.89
CA TYR A 45 10.51 -7.85 -1.13
C TYR A 45 9.67 -6.84 -0.35
N TYR A 46 10.34 -5.89 0.28
CA TYR A 46 9.77 -4.68 0.85
C TYR A 46 10.18 -3.48 0.00
N TYR A 47 9.33 -2.46 -0.15
CA TYR A 47 9.56 -1.33 -1.06
C TYR A 47 9.57 0.02 -0.32
N PRO A 48 10.55 0.26 0.57
CA PRO A 48 10.62 1.48 1.36
C PRO A 48 11.15 2.66 0.55
N LEU A 49 10.83 3.89 1.00
CA LEU A 49 11.57 5.09 0.59
C LEU A 49 13.02 5.00 1.09
N HIS A 50 13.19 4.62 2.37
CA HIS A 50 14.49 4.39 2.97
C HIS A 50 14.72 2.92 3.28
N ALA A 51 15.52 2.25 2.45
CA ALA A 51 15.90 0.87 2.67
C ALA A 51 16.70 0.72 3.99
N PRO A 52 16.33 -0.23 4.87
CA PRO A 52 17.11 -0.52 6.07
C PRO A 52 18.52 -0.94 5.69
N GLU A 53 19.53 -0.43 6.40
CA GLU A 53 20.93 -0.62 6.04
C GLU A 53 21.37 -2.08 6.14
N GLU A 54 20.73 -2.81 7.06
CA GLU A 54 20.96 -4.20 7.41
C GLU A 54 20.15 -5.20 6.54
N TRP A 55 19.21 -4.73 5.72
CA TRP A 55 18.34 -5.60 4.89
C TRP A 55 18.95 -5.99 3.53
N ASP A 56 20.25 -5.78 3.31
CA ASP A 56 20.90 -6.05 2.03
C ASP A 56 22.11 -6.98 2.19
N GLY A 57 21.86 -8.28 2.39
CA GLY A 57 22.88 -9.34 2.24
C GLY A 57 23.35 -9.57 0.79
N ARG A 58 22.85 -8.80 -0.19
CA ARG A 58 23.25 -8.84 -1.61
C ARG A 58 23.49 -7.44 -2.16
N SER A 59 24.77 -7.04 -2.21
CA SER A 59 25.26 -5.72 -2.67
C SER A 59 24.74 -5.31 -4.06
N GLU A 60 24.52 -6.26 -4.95
CA GLU A 60 24.01 -6.05 -6.32
C GLU A 60 22.60 -5.45 -6.36
N LEU A 61 21.73 -5.81 -5.41
CA LEU A 61 20.35 -5.30 -5.35
C LEU A 61 20.29 -3.88 -4.79
N ARG A 62 21.18 -3.57 -3.84
CA ARG A 62 21.38 -2.21 -3.31
C ARG A 62 21.87 -1.26 -4.42
N ALA A 63 22.75 -1.74 -5.29
CA ALA A 63 23.25 -0.97 -6.43
C ALA A 63 22.16 -0.63 -7.46
N ALA A 64 21.23 -1.55 -7.74
CA ALA A 64 20.13 -1.32 -8.69
C ALA A 64 19.06 -0.34 -8.17
N ARG A 65 18.84 -0.30 -6.86
CA ARG A 65 17.86 0.60 -6.19
C ARG A 65 18.38 2.04 -6.06
N GLY A 66 19.70 2.22 -5.91
CA GLY A 66 20.27 3.48 -5.44
C GLY A 66 20.10 3.67 -3.92
N ALA A 67 20.44 4.85 -3.42
CA ALA A 67 20.46 5.12 -1.98
C ALA A 67 19.05 5.12 -1.35
N HIS A 68 18.14 5.97 -1.84
CA HIS A 68 16.79 6.17 -1.30
C HIS A 68 15.83 6.70 -2.37
N TYR A 69 14.52 6.50 -2.19
CA TYR A 69 13.50 7.14 -3.02
C TYR A 69 12.99 8.43 -2.39
N ASP A 70 12.82 9.44 -3.22
CA ASP A 70 12.07 10.64 -2.87
C ASP A 70 10.58 10.41 -3.18
N ALA A 71 9.71 10.55 -2.18
CA ALA A 71 8.27 10.40 -2.34
C ALA A 71 7.67 11.41 -3.34
N GLU A 72 8.32 12.56 -3.55
CA GLU A 72 7.92 13.57 -4.54
C GLU A 72 8.41 13.25 -5.96
N HIS A 73 9.52 12.50 -6.08
CA HIS A 73 10.22 12.26 -7.33
C HIS A 73 10.45 10.75 -7.58
N LEU A 74 9.40 9.95 -7.45
CA LEU A 74 9.46 8.53 -7.77
C LEU A 74 9.80 8.31 -9.26
N PRO A 75 10.54 7.24 -9.61
CA PRO A 75 10.93 6.95 -10.99
C PRO A 75 9.73 6.41 -11.80
N TYR A 76 8.80 7.27 -12.19
CA TYR A 76 7.59 6.89 -12.92
C TYR A 76 7.90 6.28 -14.29
N ARG A 77 7.06 5.33 -14.71
CA ARG A 77 7.08 4.78 -16.07
C ARG A 77 6.23 5.64 -16.98
N THR A 78 6.79 6.01 -18.13
CA THR A 78 6.05 6.53 -19.27
C THR A 78 5.75 5.40 -20.25
N HIS A 79 4.79 5.61 -21.15
CA HIS A 79 4.49 4.64 -22.20
C HIS A 79 5.73 4.32 -23.05
N ALA A 80 6.47 5.35 -23.48
CA ALA A 80 7.72 5.19 -24.20
C ALA A 80 8.73 4.34 -23.42
N SER A 81 9.00 4.68 -22.15
CA SER A 81 9.96 3.92 -21.34
C SER A 81 9.54 2.47 -21.11
N HIS A 82 8.23 2.20 -21.05
CA HIS A 82 7.70 0.84 -20.91
C HIS A 82 7.92 0.05 -22.20
N MET A 83 7.64 0.64 -23.36
CA MET A 83 7.85 -0.01 -24.66
C MET A 83 9.33 -0.26 -24.94
N GLU A 84 10.22 0.71 -24.64
CA GLU A 84 11.67 0.52 -24.76
C GLU A 84 12.19 -0.65 -23.91
N GLN A 85 11.67 -0.82 -22.69
CA GLN A 85 12.02 -1.94 -21.82
C GLN A 85 11.53 -3.28 -22.38
N VAL A 86 10.32 -3.30 -22.95
CA VAL A 86 9.77 -4.48 -23.63
C VAL A 86 10.63 -4.85 -24.83
N ASP A 87 10.97 -3.89 -25.69
CA ASP A 87 11.79 -4.12 -26.87
C ASP A 87 13.19 -4.62 -26.50
N SER A 88 13.78 -4.05 -25.44
CA SER A 88 15.06 -4.52 -24.90
C SER A 88 14.99 -5.97 -24.39
N ILE A 89 13.88 -6.38 -23.76
CA ILE A 89 13.67 -7.78 -23.35
C ILE A 89 13.56 -8.68 -24.58
N LEU A 90 12.78 -8.29 -25.58
CA LEU A 90 12.54 -9.09 -26.79
C LEU A 90 13.79 -9.25 -27.66
N ALA A 91 14.66 -8.23 -27.70
CA ALA A 91 15.91 -8.25 -28.46
C ALA A 91 17.06 -8.96 -27.72
N SER A 92 16.93 -9.23 -26.43
CA SER A 92 17.99 -9.82 -25.61
C SER A 92 18.16 -11.32 -25.87
N GLN A 93 19.41 -11.79 -25.94
CA GLN A 93 19.73 -13.23 -25.92
C GLN A 93 19.42 -13.89 -24.56
N ASN A 94 19.42 -13.09 -23.48
CA ASN A 94 19.02 -13.52 -22.14
C ASN A 94 17.87 -12.61 -21.64
N PRO A 95 16.62 -12.89 -22.02
CA PRO A 95 15.49 -12.05 -21.67
C PRO A 95 15.19 -12.06 -20.17
N GLU A 96 15.54 -13.12 -19.44
CA GLU A 96 15.20 -13.29 -18.02
C GLU A 96 15.77 -12.16 -17.14
N LEU A 97 17.01 -11.73 -17.41
CA LEU A 97 17.65 -10.63 -16.68
C LEU A 97 16.86 -9.33 -16.83
N GLY A 98 16.48 -8.99 -18.07
CA GLY A 98 15.65 -7.82 -18.35
C GLY A 98 14.25 -7.94 -17.75
N GLN A 99 13.65 -9.13 -17.81
CA GLN A 99 12.33 -9.36 -17.25
C GLN A 99 12.31 -9.14 -15.74
N VAL A 100 13.31 -9.68 -15.02
CA VAL A 100 13.44 -9.52 -13.57
C VAL A 100 13.75 -8.06 -13.23
N GLY A 101 14.73 -7.47 -13.90
CA GLY A 101 15.17 -6.09 -13.64
C GLY A 101 14.11 -5.03 -13.95
N TRP A 102 13.27 -5.23 -14.95
CA TRP A 102 12.19 -4.30 -15.28
C TRP A 102 10.85 -4.66 -14.68
N GLY A 103 10.70 -5.86 -14.12
CA GLY A 103 9.42 -6.36 -13.62
C GLY A 103 8.39 -6.59 -14.73
N ILE A 104 8.84 -6.80 -15.97
CA ILE A 104 8.01 -6.99 -17.16
C ILE A 104 8.30 -8.37 -17.72
N ASN A 105 7.29 -9.20 -17.94
CA ASN A 105 7.44 -10.51 -18.59
C ASN A 105 7.57 -10.39 -20.11
N GLY A 106 6.98 -9.35 -20.72
CA GLY A 106 7.12 -9.12 -22.16
C GLY A 106 6.02 -8.23 -22.72
N PHE A 107 5.80 -8.35 -24.02
CA PHE A 107 4.86 -7.53 -24.77
C PHE A 107 3.40 -7.85 -24.43
N SER A 108 2.61 -6.86 -24.05
CA SER A 108 1.16 -7.00 -23.87
C SER A 108 0.42 -6.84 -25.19
N ILE A 109 -0.57 -7.71 -25.46
CA ILE A 109 -1.44 -7.57 -26.64
C ILE A 109 -2.17 -6.22 -26.66
N LEU A 110 -2.42 -5.62 -25.49
CA LEU A 110 -3.07 -4.32 -25.36
C LEU A 110 -2.20 -3.16 -25.88
N SER A 111 -0.88 -3.35 -26.00
CA SER A 111 0.02 -2.37 -26.60
C SER A 111 -0.25 -2.14 -28.09
N ASN A 112 -0.97 -3.04 -28.77
CA ASN A 112 -1.42 -2.82 -30.15
C ASN A 112 -2.55 -1.79 -30.27
N LEU A 113 -3.20 -1.42 -29.15
CA LEU A 113 -4.30 -0.46 -29.15
C LEU A 113 -3.76 0.95 -28.98
N SER A 114 -3.90 1.79 -30.01
CA SER A 114 -3.46 3.20 -29.97
C SER A 114 -4.15 4.04 -28.89
N SER A 115 -5.30 3.58 -28.37
CA SER A 115 -6.02 4.23 -27.29
C SER A 115 -5.55 3.84 -25.88
N ILE A 116 -4.64 2.86 -25.76
CA ILE A 116 -4.07 2.42 -24.49
C ILE A 116 -2.72 3.10 -24.24
N ASN A 117 -2.54 3.60 -23.02
CA ASN A 117 -1.30 4.19 -22.56
C ASN A 117 -0.80 3.42 -21.33
N PHE A 118 0.40 2.85 -21.42
CA PHE A 118 1.03 2.19 -20.29
C PHE A 118 1.78 3.22 -19.44
N PRO A 119 1.56 3.31 -18.12
CA PRO A 119 0.62 2.54 -17.30
C PRO A 119 -0.73 3.25 -17.05
N MET A 120 -0.93 4.44 -17.61
CA MET A 120 -2.06 5.33 -17.28
C MET A 120 -3.46 4.73 -17.55
N SER A 121 -3.58 3.81 -18.51
CA SER A 121 -4.82 3.09 -18.80
C SER A 121 -5.15 1.99 -17.78
N PHE A 122 -4.30 1.73 -16.78
CA PHE A 122 -4.43 0.62 -15.84
C PHE A 122 -4.44 1.09 -14.37
N PRO A 123 -5.45 1.88 -13.96
CA PRO A 123 -5.49 2.49 -12.62
C PRO A 123 -5.52 1.44 -11.50
N PHE A 124 -5.04 1.79 -10.32
CA PHE A 124 -5.17 0.95 -9.14
C PHE A 124 -6.58 1.04 -8.56
N GLY A 125 -7.16 -0.11 -8.21
CA GLY A 125 -8.39 -0.15 -7.44
C GLY A 125 -8.13 0.06 -5.95
N MET A 126 -8.84 1.03 -5.34
CA MET A 126 -8.73 1.35 -3.91
C MET A 126 -9.15 0.17 -3.02
N LEU A 127 -10.11 -0.64 -3.47
CA LEU A 127 -10.63 -1.81 -2.77
C LEU A 127 -9.51 -2.75 -2.31
N HIS A 128 -8.73 -3.27 -3.25
CA HIS A 128 -7.64 -4.19 -2.93
C HIS A 128 -6.47 -3.45 -2.29
N LEU A 129 -6.05 -2.32 -2.88
CA LEU A 129 -4.84 -1.64 -2.44
C LEU A 129 -4.96 -1.10 -1.01
N VAL A 130 -6.02 -0.34 -0.73
CA VAL A 130 -6.20 0.35 0.55
C VAL A 130 -6.94 -0.53 1.55
N PHE A 131 -8.13 -1.02 1.21
CA PHE A 131 -9.03 -1.63 2.18
C PHE A 131 -8.71 -3.10 2.50
N LEU A 132 -8.14 -3.87 1.56
CA LEU A 132 -7.77 -5.27 1.82
C LEU A 132 -6.28 -5.48 2.10
N ASN A 133 -5.42 -4.51 1.78
CA ASN A 133 -3.98 -4.61 2.01
C ASN A 133 -3.47 -3.56 3.00
N THR A 134 -3.46 -2.27 2.64
CA THR A 134 -2.85 -1.22 3.48
C THR A 134 -3.48 -1.13 4.87
N VAL A 135 -4.79 -0.91 4.98
CA VAL A 135 -5.48 -0.68 6.25
C VAL A 135 -5.36 -1.90 7.19
N PRO A 136 -5.66 -3.14 6.76
CA PRO A 136 -5.50 -4.29 7.63
C PRO A 136 -4.06 -4.48 8.09
N ASN A 137 -3.07 -4.24 7.21
CA ASN A 137 -1.67 -4.37 7.59
C ASN A 137 -1.22 -3.29 8.57
N LEU A 138 -1.71 -2.05 8.46
CA LEU A 138 -1.48 -1.01 9.46
C LEU A 138 -2.08 -1.38 10.82
N VAL A 139 -3.29 -1.96 10.84
CA VAL A 139 -3.88 -2.46 12.09
C VAL A 139 -3.05 -3.62 12.65
N ARG A 140 -2.67 -4.61 11.83
CA ARG A 140 -1.78 -5.71 12.24
C ARG A 140 -0.50 -5.17 12.89
N HIS A 141 0.06 -4.11 12.33
CA HIS A 141 1.29 -3.51 12.83
C HIS A 141 1.06 -2.83 14.20
N ALA A 142 -0.04 -2.10 14.35
CA ALA A 142 -0.43 -1.51 15.63
C ALA A 142 -0.71 -2.56 16.72
N ILE A 143 -1.25 -3.73 16.39
CA ILE A 143 -1.61 -4.78 17.36
C ILE A 143 -0.55 -5.87 17.54
N GLY A 144 0.60 -5.77 16.85
CA GLY A 144 1.72 -6.71 16.99
C GLY A 144 1.53 -8.04 16.28
N THR A 145 0.65 -8.09 15.29
CA THR A 145 0.41 -9.29 14.45
C THR A 145 0.84 -9.06 13.00
N PHE A 146 1.59 -8.00 12.72
CA PHE A 146 2.24 -7.84 11.42
C PHE A 146 3.50 -8.69 11.43
N GLU A 147 3.48 -9.76 10.64
CA GLU A 147 4.61 -10.68 10.57
C GLU A 147 5.89 -9.90 10.25
N ARG A 148 6.98 -10.24 10.94
CA ARG A 148 8.36 -9.76 10.71
C ARG A 148 8.69 -8.36 11.20
N VAL A 149 7.71 -7.56 11.64
CA VAL A 149 7.99 -6.28 12.31
C VAL A 149 7.40 -6.30 13.72
N PRO A 150 8.20 -6.60 14.75
CA PRO A 150 7.75 -6.55 16.14
C PRO A 150 7.32 -5.13 16.51
N ASN A 151 6.41 -5.01 17.47
CA ASN A 151 5.95 -3.71 17.95
C ASN A 151 6.11 -3.53 19.47
N GLU A 152 6.81 -4.44 20.15
CA GLU A 152 7.07 -4.34 21.58
C GLU A 152 7.82 -3.05 21.91
N GLY A 153 7.33 -2.33 22.92
CA GLY A 153 7.90 -1.05 23.34
C GLY A 153 7.65 0.13 22.38
N GLN A 154 6.92 -0.10 21.28
CA GLN A 154 6.72 0.95 20.28
C GLN A 154 5.60 1.92 20.65
N PRO A 155 5.73 3.22 20.33
CA PRO A 155 4.69 4.20 20.64
C PRO A 155 3.39 3.97 19.83
N TYR A 156 3.43 3.24 18.71
CA TYR A 156 2.21 2.86 17.98
C TYR A 156 1.55 1.57 18.50
N ALA A 157 2.19 0.86 19.42
CA ALA A 157 1.72 -0.43 19.88
C ALA A 157 0.43 -0.33 20.71
N ILE A 158 -0.53 -1.19 20.39
CA ILE A 158 -1.80 -1.34 21.11
C ILE A 158 -1.78 -2.68 21.81
N SER A 159 -1.89 -2.66 23.14
CA SER A 159 -1.91 -3.90 23.92
C SER A 159 -3.10 -4.80 23.51
N PRO A 160 -2.95 -6.15 23.56
CA PRO A 160 -4.04 -7.07 23.24
C PRO A 160 -5.32 -6.81 24.04
N LYS A 161 -5.16 -6.45 25.33
CA LYS A 161 -6.29 -6.10 26.22
C LYS A 161 -7.03 -4.86 25.73
N THR A 162 -6.29 -3.81 25.34
CA THR A 162 -6.88 -2.59 24.78
C THR A 162 -7.60 -2.91 23.47
N TRP A 163 -6.96 -3.66 22.58
CA TRP A 163 -7.55 -4.04 21.29
C TRP A 163 -8.83 -4.85 21.44
N GLN A 164 -8.85 -5.85 22.31
CA GLN A 164 -10.03 -6.67 22.59
C GLN A 164 -11.20 -5.83 23.12
N ARG A 165 -10.92 -4.88 24.02
CA ARG A 165 -11.93 -3.96 24.55
C ARG A 165 -12.49 -3.06 23.45
N LEU A 166 -11.61 -2.45 22.64
CA LEU A 166 -12.02 -1.56 21.56
C LEU A 166 -12.84 -2.28 20.49
N GLY A 167 -12.47 -3.52 20.13
CA GLY A 167 -13.25 -4.33 19.19
C GLY A 167 -14.65 -4.69 19.70
N ALA A 168 -14.77 -4.99 21.00
CA ALA A 168 -16.08 -5.22 21.62
C ALA A 168 -16.93 -3.94 21.66
N GLN A 169 -16.33 -2.79 21.99
CA GLN A 169 -17.02 -1.49 21.99
C GLN A 169 -17.49 -1.09 20.59
N LEU A 170 -16.67 -1.34 19.56
CA LEU A 170 -17.03 -1.06 18.17
C LEU A 170 -18.22 -1.92 17.72
N ALA A 171 -18.27 -3.21 18.07
CA ALA A 171 -19.44 -4.03 17.77
C ALA A 171 -20.71 -3.57 18.52
N ALA A 172 -20.56 -3.10 19.76
CA ALA A 172 -21.67 -2.60 20.56
C ALA A 172 -22.23 -1.25 20.05
N SER A 173 -21.42 -0.44 19.36
CA SER A 173 -21.88 0.85 18.80
C SER A 173 -22.96 0.70 17.74
N ASN A 174 -23.12 -0.48 17.15
CA ASN A 174 -24.21 -0.78 16.21
C ASN A 174 -25.61 -0.54 16.80
N ALA A 175 -25.77 -0.57 18.12
CA ALA A 175 -27.04 -0.27 18.76
C ALA A 175 -27.49 1.19 18.57
N THR A 176 -26.55 2.10 18.28
CA THR A 176 -26.82 3.54 18.12
C THR A 176 -26.41 4.10 16.75
N MET A 177 -25.64 3.35 15.96
CA MET A 177 -25.25 3.74 14.60
C MET A 177 -26.45 3.68 13.64
N PRO A 178 -26.79 4.77 12.94
CA PRO A 178 -27.86 4.72 11.96
C PRO A 178 -27.51 3.82 10.77
N ALA A 179 -28.47 3.03 10.30
CA ALA A 179 -28.27 2.08 9.18
C ALA A 179 -27.80 2.75 7.87
N GLY A 180 -28.02 4.07 7.71
CA GLY A 180 -27.53 4.83 6.56
C GLY A 180 -26.00 4.98 6.50
N PHE A 181 -25.27 4.67 7.58
CA PHE A 181 -23.81 4.71 7.63
C PHE A 181 -23.14 3.42 7.12
N GLY A 182 -23.94 2.52 6.54
CA GLY A 182 -23.46 1.29 5.92
C GLY A 182 -23.62 0.07 6.84
N LYS A 183 -22.88 -0.98 6.51
CA LYS A 183 -22.91 -2.26 7.21
C LYS A 183 -22.49 -2.13 8.67
N HIS A 184 -23.15 -2.92 9.53
CA HIS A 184 -22.82 -3.06 10.94
C HIS A 184 -21.36 -3.44 11.18
N PHE A 185 -20.75 -2.82 12.20
CA PHE A 185 -19.40 -3.13 12.59
C PHE A 185 -19.29 -4.51 13.23
N ARG A 186 -18.29 -5.27 12.80
CA ARG A 186 -17.89 -6.53 13.45
C ARG A 186 -17.06 -6.26 14.69
N ASN A 187 -16.92 -7.27 15.55
CA ASN A 187 -15.89 -7.23 16.57
C ASN A 187 -14.52 -7.48 15.92
N ILE A 188 -13.86 -6.39 15.53
CA ILE A 188 -12.60 -6.41 14.78
C ILE A 188 -11.47 -7.19 15.50
N SER A 189 -11.53 -7.34 16.84
CA SER A 189 -10.53 -8.12 17.57
C SER A 189 -10.73 -9.64 17.48
N LYS A 190 -11.94 -10.10 17.10
CA LYS A 190 -12.28 -11.53 16.99
C LYS A 190 -12.52 -11.96 15.55
N GLU A 191 -13.02 -11.05 14.73
CA GLU A 191 -13.48 -11.31 13.37
C GLU A 191 -12.56 -10.69 12.31
N PHE A 192 -11.33 -10.35 12.67
CA PHE A 192 -10.35 -9.67 11.78
C PHE A 192 -10.24 -10.33 10.40
N GLY A 193 -10.09 -11.67 10.38
CA GLY A 193 -9.96 -12.44 9.13
C GLY A 193 -11.24 -12.58 8.30
N LEU A 194 -12.39 -12.18 8.85
CA LEU A 194 -13.70 -12.22 8.17
C LEU A 194 -14.09 -10.87 7.57
N MET A 195 -13.31 -9.83 7.81
CA MET A 195 -13.60 -8.49 7.31
C MET A 195 -13.32 -8.39 5.82
N VAL A 196 -14.33 -7.99 5.06
CA VAL A 196 -14.22 -7.69 3.63
C VAL A 196 -13.89 -6.22 3.40
N ALA A 197 -13.70 -5.82 2.14
CA ALA A 197 -13.31 -4.44 1.82
C ALA A 197 -14.32 -3.39 2.30
N GLU A 198 -15.62 -3.69 2.26
CA GLU A 198 -16.67 -2.82 2.82
C GLU A 198 -16.50 -2.64 4.33
N ASP A 199 -16.20 -3.72 5.07
CA ASP A 199 -15.98 -3.66 6.52
C ASP A 199 -14.79 -2.73 6.85
N TRP A 200 -13.70 -2.85 6.09
CA TRP A 200 -12.51 -2.00 6.24
C TRP A 200 -12.74 -0.56 5.80
N SER A 201 -13.52 -0.33 4.75
CA SER A 201 -13.91 1.00 4.30
C SER A 201 -14.73 1.72 5.39
N ASN A 202 -15.79 1.07 5.90
CA ASN A 202 -16.61 1.64 6.97
C ASN A 202 -15.79 1.87 8.24
N PHE A 203 -14.87 0.95 8.56
CA PHE A 203 -13.94 1.13 9.67
C PHE A 203 -13.12 2.41 9.52
N VAL A 204 -12.46 2.63 8.38
CA VAL A 204 -11.61 3.82 8.17
C VAL A 204 -12.43 5.11 8.25
N VAL A 205 -13.58 5.16 7.56
CA VAL A 205 -14.38 6.38 7.45
C VAL A 205 -15.02 6.76 8.78
N TYR A 206 -15.52 5.80 9.56
CA TYR A 206 -16.38 6.11 10.71
C TYR A 206 -15.79 5.72 12.06
N ALA A 207 -14.93 4.71 12.13
CA ALA A 207 -14.53 4.10 13.40
C ALA A 207 -13.05 4.25 13.74
N ALA A 208 -12.16 4.37 12.75
CA ALA A 208 -10.73 4.41 12.97
C ALA A 208 -10.33 5.58 13.86
N ARG A 209 -10.73 6.81 13.52
CA ARG A 209 -10.41 8.02 14.30
C ARG A 209 -10.80 7.90 15.78
N PRO A 210 -12.08 7.65 16.16
CA PRO A 210 -12.44 7.55 17.58
C PRO A 210 -11.79 6.34 18.28
N LEU A 211 -11.59 5.22 17.57
CA LEU A 211 -10.94 4.04 18.14
C LEU A 211 -9.47 4.32 18.48
N PHE A 212 -8.71 4.89 17.54
CA PHE A 212 -7.31 5.21 17.76
C PHE A 212 -7.13 6.40 18.71
N ALA A 213 -8.04 7.38 18.74
CA ALA A 213 -8.02 8.43 19.75
C ALA A 213 -8.17 7.87 21.17
N THR A 214 -8.94 6.79 21.33
CA THR A 214 -9.08 6.07 22.61
C THR A 214 -7.82 5.27 22.97
N ALA A 215 -7.09 4.77 21.97
CA ALA A 215 -5.85 4.01 22.17
C ALA A 215 -4.62 4.92 22.42
N TYR A 216 -4.54 6.06 21.72
CA TYR A 216 -3.37 6.93 21.63
C TYR A 216 -3.57 8.23 22.42
N THR A 217 -3.64 8.10 23.75
CA THR A 217 -3.92 9.22 24.65
C THR A 217 -2.69 9.98 25.13
N LYS A 218 -1.49 9.42 24.90
CA LYS A 218 -0.22 9.99 25.34
C LYS A 218 0.45 10.84 24.25
N ALA A 219 1.33 11.75 24.67
CA ALA A 219 2.12 12.56 23.75
C ALA A 219 2.98 11.71 22.79
N GLU A 220 3.56 10.62 23.29
CA GLU A 220 4.41 9.71 22.49
C GLU A 220 3.65 9.00 21.37
N ASN A 221 2.34 8.75 21.53
CA ASN A 221 1.51 8.07 20.53
C ASN A 221 0.80 9.06 19.56
N ARG A 222 0.82 10.37 19.85
CA ARG A 222 0.08 11.39 19.08
C ARG A 222 0.42 11.37 17.58
N PRO A 223 1.69 11.27 17.15
CA PRO A 223 2.01 11.21 15.72
C PRO A 223 1.31 10.05 14.99
N HIS A 224 1.07 8.93 15.67
CA HIS A 224 0.38 7.78 15.08
C HIS A 224 -1.13 7.98 14.96
N LEU A 225 -1.74 8.72 15.90
CA LEU A 225 -3.12 9.17 15.76
C LEU A 225 -3.27 10.09 14.55
N GLU A 226 -2.36 11.06 14.40
CA GLU A 226 -2.36 11.99 13.26
C GLU A 226 -2.21 11.27 11.91
N LEU A 227 -1.45 10.17 11.85
CA LEU A 227 -1.36 9.32 10.66
C LEU A 227 -2.71 8.65 10.33
N TRP A 228 -3.44 8.15 11.33
CA TRP A 228 -4.78 7.59 11.13
C TRP A 228 -5.80 8.64 10.69
N ASP A 229 -5.74 9.83 11.28
CA ASP A 229 -6.59 10.95 10.88
C ASP A 229 -6.31 11.34 9.42
N LEU A 230 -5.04 11.49 9.06
CA LEU A 230 -4.60 11.82 7.70
C LEU A 230 -5.08 10.76 6.68
N LEU A 231 -4.94 9.47 7.00
CA LEU A 231 -5.41 8.38 6.15
C LEU A 231 -6.94 8.42 5.96
N ALA A 232 -7.69 8.63 7.04
CA ALA A 232 -9.14 8.74 6.97
C ALA A 232 -9.58 9.93 6.11
N GLU A 233 -8.92 11.10 6.24
CA GLU A 233 -9.26 12.26 5.41
C GLU A 233 -8.87 12.08 3.93
N ILE A 234 -7.81 11.32 3.63
CA ILE A 234 -7.47 10.94 2.25
C ILE A 234 -8.59 10.07 1.66
N VAL A 235 -9.03 9.06 2.41
CA VAL A 235 -10.09 8.14 1.97
C VAL A 235 -11.42 8.86 1.79
N GLU A 236 -11.81 9.73 2.71
CA GLU A 236 -13.03 10.54 2.61
C GLU A 236 -13.04 11.40 1.33
N ASP A 237 -11.92 12.04 1.00
CA ASP A 237 -11.80 12.82 -0.24
C ASP A 237 -11.89 11.94 -1.49
N CYS A 238 -11.29 10.74 -1.47
CA CYS A 238 -11.38 9.76 -2.56
C CYS A 238 -12.79 9.19 -2.77
N LEU A 239 -13.67 9.26 -1.76
CA LEU A 239 -15.05 8.76 -1.84
C LEU A 239 -16.05 9.83 -2.31
N LYS A 240 -15.63 11.08 -2.50
CA LYS A 240 -16.51 12.14 -3.01
C LYS A 240 -16.95 11.84 -4.44
N PHE A 241 -18.24 11.99 -4.71
CA PHE A 241 -18.82 11.84 -6.07
C PHE A 241 -18.23 12.81 -7.10
N SER A 242 -17.76 13.97 -6.65
CA SER A 242 -17.10 14.97 -7.48
C SER A 242 -15.91 15.51 -6.70
N ILE A 243 -14.79 15.67 -7.41
CA ILE A 243 -13.52 16.12 -6.85
C ILE A 243 -12.88 17.13 -7.79
N SER A 244 -12.34 18.22 -7.23
CA SER A 244 -11.61 19.22 -8.02
C SER A 244 -10.15 18.82 -8.19
N GLN A 245 -9.49 19.36 -9.22
CA GLN A 245 -8.05 19.13 -9.43
C GLN A 245 -7.20 19.59 -8.23
N ALA A 246 -7.63 20.64 -7.53
CA ALA A 246 -6.97 21.10 -6.31
C ALA A 246 -7.06 20.04 -5.18
N VAL A 247 -8.20 19.36 -5.03
CA VAL A 247 -8.34 18.28 -4.05
C VAL A 247 -7.52 17.06 -4.48
N VAL A 248 -7.48 16.72 -5.78
CA VAL A 248 -6.58 15.64 -6.28
C VAL A 248 -5.12 15.93 -5.96
N ALA A 249 -4.66 17.16 -6.18
CA ALA A 249 -3.31 17.59 -5.81
C ALA A 249 -3.07 17.49 -4.30
N SER A 250 -4.05 17.92 -3.49
CA SER A 250 -4.01 17.82 -2.03
C SER A 250 -3.92 16.36 -1.54
N ILE A 251 -4.70 15.45 -2.12
CA ILE A 251 -4.61 14.00 -1.86
C ILE A 251 -3.19 13.52 -2.12
N GLY A 252 -2.60 13.88 -3.26
CA GLY A 252 -1.22 13.53 -3.60
C GLY A 252 -0.22 13.97 -2.53
N THR A 253 -0.32 15.23 -2.08
CA THR A 253 0.54 15.76 -1.00
C THR A 253 0.35 15.02 0.31
N ARG A 254 -0.90 14.71 0.69
CA ARG A 254 -1.21 14.01 1.93
C ARG A 254 -0.78 12.55 1.91
N ILE A 255 -0.87 11.86 0.77
CA ILE A 255 -0.33 10.50 0.61
C ILE A 255 1.19 10.49 0.80
N ARG A 256 1.91 11.44 0.19
CA ARG A 256 3.37 11.55 0.37
C ARG A 256 3.74 11.78 1.82
N LYS A 257 3.07 12.74 2.48
CA LYS A 257 3.22 12.98 3.92
C LYS A 257 2.97 11.72 4.74
N PHE A 258 1.88 10.99 4.46
CA PHE A 258 1.55 9.76 5.17
C PHE A 258 2.68 8.73 5.08
N VAL A 259 3.18 8.44 3.88
CA VAL A 259 4.25 7.45 3.68
C VAL A 259 5.54 7.89 4.37
N THR A 260 5.95 9.15 4.21
CA THR A 260 7.19 9.66 4.84
C THR A 260 7.13 9.63 6.37
N GLU A 261 6.02 10.05 6.97
CA GLU A 261 5.87 10.05 8.44
C GLU A 261 5.66 8.64 9.01
N TYR A 262 4.97 7.77 8.26
CA TYR A 262 4.88 6.35 8.60
C TYR A 262 6.27 5.71 8.60
N GLU A 263 7.04 5.84 7.53
CA GLU A 263 8.39 5.26 7.47
C GLU A 263 9.31 5.85 8.54
N ARG A 264 9.29 7.16 8.80
CA ARG A 264 10.06 7.76 9.90
C ARG A 264 9.72 7.15 11.27
N SER A 265 8.47 6.77 11.48
CA SER A 265 7.99 6.15 12.71
C SER A 265 8.50 4.71 12.88
N VAL A 266 8.75 4.01 11.76
CA VAL A 266 9.14 2.59 11.75
C VAL A 266 10.65 2.39 11.53
N SER A 267 11.32 3.25 10.78
CA SER A 267 12.77 3.18 10.49
C SER A 267 13.66 3.53 11.68
N ARG A 268 13.11 4.06 12.78
CA ARG A 268 13.85 4.20 14.05
C ARG A 268 14.03 2.85 14.77
N LEU A 269 13.52 1.76 14.20
CA LEU A 269 13.32 0.47 14.86
C LEU A 269 14.13 -0.68 14.24
N SER A 270 14.91 -0.37 13.20
CA SER A 270 15.98 -1.19 12.64
C SER A 270 17.32 -0.68 13.13
#